data_AF-A0A939KSL9-F1
#
_entry.id   AF-A0A939KSL9-F1
#
_cell.length_a   1.000
_cell.length_b   1.000
_cell.length_c   1.000
_cell.angle_alpha   90.00
_cell.angle_beta   90.00
_cell.angle_gamma   90.00
#
_symmetry.space_group_name_H-M   'P 1'
#
loop_
_entity.id
_entity.type
_entity.pdbx_description
1 polymer ?
#
loop_
_entity_poly.entity_id
_entity_poly.type
_entity_poly.pdbx_seq_one_letter_code
_entity_poly.pdbx_strand_id
1 'polypeptide(L)'
;MTWDLDGNGRLDALTDGRLIVGYLFGLTGEAPIGQLNSIAPNATRTTADRIIGYLRSIRDELDLDGNGNIDVLTDGILYLRYLLGFTGEDLTRGAVARDATRRNAEQIVAYLLEATQQTDISIGDIQGSGATSPFAGEVVTDVPGIVTAVVDNGFYLQDPAIGNGDRSSGIFVFTGDAPDVIAADEVLVSGTVSEFIPGGPSTNNLSTTQIGGEVTIAVLSSDNPLPEPVVIGAEGRVLPTQIIAPDGIDFWESLEGMLVTVSDAVAVSPTTRFNEIYTLADNGLGATGVNSRGGITIASDDFNPERIKIQLDGDLLPDFDIPQVNVGDRLGDITGAIGYGFGNFQVLPTAEFTTEPGDLEPEITPIAPSVDKLTISSYNVLNLDPNDDEGRFEEIGLQIVDNLNGPDIIALQEVQDNDGSIDSGDVNADTTFNPNLSTYSLT
;
A
#
# COMPACT_ATOMS: atom_id res chain seq x y z
N MET A 1 -23.92 -10.37 2.61
CA MET A 1 -24.97 -11.31 2.16
C MET A 1 -25.43 -10.84 0.79
N THR A 2 -25.33 -11.66 -0.25
CA THR A 2 -25.63 -11.29 -1.65
C THR A 2 -27.00 -10.63 -1.87
N TRP A 3 -28.01 -11.00 -1.07
CA TRP A 3 -29.39 -10.53 -1.22
C TRP A 3 -29.77 -9.34 -0.32
N ASP A 4 -28.86 -8.91 0.56
CA ASP A 4 -29.01 -7.71 1.40
C ASP A 4 -28.55 -6.49 0.58
N LEU A 5 -29.49 -5.88 -0.13
CA LEU A 5 -29.25 -4.90 -1.18
C LEU A 5 -28.88 -3.53 -0.60
N ASP A 6 -29.45 -3.16 0.54
CA ASP A 6 -29.07 -1.93 1.26
C ASP A 6 -27.90 -2.14 2.24
N GLY A 7 -27.50 -3.39 2.47
CA GLY A 7 -26.31 -3.75 3.24
C GLY A 7 -26.49 -3.53 4.74
N ASN A 8 -27.71 -3.64 5.25
CA ASN A 8 -28.03 -3.38 6.66
C ASN A 8 -27.83 -4.61 7.58
N GLY A 9 -27.46 -5.76 6.99
CA GLY A 9 -27.30 -7.06 7.64
C GLY A 9 -28.59 -7.88 7.79
N ARG A 10 -29.70 -7.46 7.15
CA ARG A 10 -31.02 -8.13 7.23
C ARG A 10 -31.75 -8.07 5.89
N LEU A 11 -32.30 -9.21 5.51
CA LEU A 11 -33.20 -9.34 4.38
C LEU A 11 -34.62 -8.85 4.77
N ASP A 12 -35.12 -7.80 4.12
CA ASP A 12 -36.43 -7.20 4.39
C ASP A 12 -37.18 -6.80 3.10
N ALA A 13 -38.49 -7.10 3.05
CA ALA A 13 -39.34 -6.86 1.88
C ALA A 13 -39.56 -5.37 1.55
N LEU A 14 -39.46 -4.49 2.56
CA LEU A 14 -39.67 -3.05 2.44
C LEU A 14 -38.40 -2.29 2.06
N THR A 15 -37.23 -2.87 2.29
CA THR A 15 -35.95 -2.34 1.81
C THR A 15 -35.49 -3.12 0.59
N ASP A 16 -34.95 -4.33 0.76
CA ASP A 16 -34.39 -5.15 -0.32
C ASP A 16 -35.43 -5.52 -1.39
N GLY A 17 -36.60 -5.96 -0.97
CA GLY A 17 -37.68 -6.35 -1.89
C GLY A 17 -38.14 -5.19 -2.77
N ARG A 18 -38.06 -3.94 -2.28
CA ARG A 18 -38.38 -2.75 -3.08
C ARG A 18 -37.26 -2.34 -4.01
N LEU A 19 -36.01 -2.44 -3.56
CA LEU A 19 -34.84 -2.08 -4.36
C LEU A 19 -34.76 -2.96 -5.61
N ILE A 20 -34.92 -4.29 -5.48
CA ILE A 20 -34.90 -5.18 -6.66
C ILE A 20 -36.05 -4.88 -7.62
N VAL A 21 -37.26 -4.65 -7.10
CA VAL A 21 -38.44 -4.40 -7.93
C VAL A 21 -38.27 -3.08 -8.68
N GLY A 22 -37.79 -2.03 -7.99
CA GLY A 22 -37.50 -0.74 -8.61
C GLY A 22 -36.45 -0.87 -9.72
N TYR A 23 -35.36 -1.59 -9.46
CA TYR A 23 -34.30 -1.84 -10.43
C TYR A 23 -34.80 -2.59 -11.66
N LEU A 24 -35.54 -3.69 -11.47
CA LEU A 24 -36.07 -4.50 -12.58
C LEU A 24 -37.19 -3.81 -13.37
N PHE A 25 -37.87 -2.81 -12.79
CA PHE A 25 -38.75 -1.91 -13.54
C PHE A 25 -38.00 -0.84 -14.35
N GLY A 26 -36.67 -0.85 -14.33
CA GLY A 26 -35.83 0.09 -15.09
C GLY A 26 -35.78 1.49 -14.48
N LEU A 27 -36.05 1.63 -13.17
CA LEU A 27 -35.86 2.90 -12.48
C LEU A 27 -34.35 3.21 -12.40
N THR A 28 -33.97 4.42 -12.80
CA THR A 28 -32.58 4.91 -12.82
C THR A 28 -32.46 6.22 -12.03
N GLY A 29 -31.23 6.60 -11.66
CA GLY A 29 -30.97 7.75 -10.80
C GLY A 29 -31.53 7.55 -9.39
N GLU A 30 -31.95 8.63 -8.72
CA GLU A 30 -32.49 8.58 -7.35
C GLU A 30 -33.87 7.91 -7.21
N ALA A 31 -34.52 7.51 -8.30
CA ALA A 31 -35.88 6.96 -8.27
C ALA A 31 -36.06 5.69 -7.41
N PRO A 32 -35.11 4.73 -7.36
CA PRO A 32 -35.21 3.56 -6.48
C PRO A 32 -35.17 3.91 -4.97
N ILE A 33 -34.45 4.97 -4.60
CA ILE A 33 -34.27 5.40 -3.19
C ILE A 33 -35.33 6.43 -2.79
N GLY A 34 -35.58 7.41 -3.65
CA GLY A 34 -36.27 8.66 -3.32
C GLY A 34 -37.79 8.57 -3.19
N GLN A 35 -38.44 7.46 -3.56
CA GLN A 35 -39.90 7.43 -3.49
C GLN A 35 -40.47 7.10 -2.10
N LEU A 36 -39.81 6.32 -1.22
CA LEU A 36 -40.50 5.78 -0.02
C LEU A 36 -39.61 5.35 1.17
N ASN A 37 -38.42 5.93 1.40
CA ASN A 37 -37.45 5.42 2.39
C ASN A 37 -37.11 3.94 2.13
N SER A 38 -36.67 3.62 0.91
CA SER A 38 -36.42 2.24 0.46
C SER A 38 -35.16 1.58 1.05
N ILE A 39 -34.50 2.22 2.03
CA ILE A 39 -33.31 1.72 2.71
C ILE A 39 -33.49 1.79 4.23
N ALA A 40 -32.86 0.88 4.96
CA ALA A 40 -32.89 0.86 6.42
C ALA A 40 -32.09 2.03 7.03
N PRO A 41 -32.41 2.47 8.27
CA PRO A 41 -31.65 3.51 8.96
C PRO A 41 -30.16 3.17 9.19
N ASN A 42 -29.81 1.88 9.23
CA ASN A 42 -28.45 1.37 9.39
C ASN A 42 -27.89 0.76 8.09
N ALA A 43 -28.47 1.11 6.93
CA ALA A 43 -27.96 0.70 5.64
C ALA A 43 -26.52 1.22 5.43
N THR A 44 -25.68 0.41 4.81
CA THR A 44 -24.30 0.78 4.43
C THR A 44 -24.25 1.27 2.98
N ARG A 45 -25.17 0.82 2.12
CA ARG A 45 -25.38 1.33 0.76
C ARG A 45 -26.51 2.34 0.77
N THR A 46 -26.15 3.62 0.91
CA THR A 46 -27.11 4.71 1.16
C THR A 46 -27.42 5.59 -0.05
N THR A 47 -26.69 5.42 -1.17
CA THR A 47 -26.84 6.21 -2.39
C THR A 47 -27.34 5.37 -3.56
N ALA A 48 -28.00 6.00 -4.53
CA ALA A 48 -28.61 5.28 -5.65
C ALA A 48 -27.55 4.60 -6.52
N ASP A 49 -26.42 5.28 -6.69
CA ASP A 49 -25.28 4.75 -7.43
C ASP A 49 -24.69 3.50 -6.76
N ARG A 50 -24.51 3.49 -5.43
CA ARG A 50 -24.03 2.30 -4.71
C ARG A 50 -24.98 1.12 -4.83
N ILE A 51 -26.29 1.35 -4.72
CA ILE A 51 -27.28 0.27 -4.82
C ILE A 51 -27.37 -0.25 -6.25
N ILE A 52 -27.40 0.63 -7.25
CA ILE A 52 -27.45 0.24 -8.66
C ILE A 52 -26.15 -0.45 -9.08
N GLY A 53 -24.99 0.03 -8.61
CA GLY A 53 -23.70 -0.60 -8.82
C GLY A 53 -23.69 -2.03 -8.28
N TYR A 54 -24.13 -2.22 -7.03
CA TYR A 54 -24.25 -3.55 -6.43
C TYR A 54 -25.22 -4.46 -7.19
N LEU A 55 -26.41 -3.97 -7.56
CA LEU A 55 -27.38 -4.76 -8.34
C LEU A 55 -26.89 -5.12 -9.75
N ARG A 56 -25.96 -4.36 -10.31
CA ARG A 56 -25.28 -4.71 -11.56
C ARG A 56 -24.20 -5.76 -11.37
N SER A 57 -23.52 -5.75 -10.23
CA SER A 57 -22.49 -6.76 -9.94
C SER A 57 -23.11 -8.12 -9.69
N ILE A 58 -24.20 -8.18 -8.92
CA ILE A 58 -24.91 -9.43 -8.65
C ILE A 58 -25.95 -9.78 -9.73
N ARG A 59 -25.79 -9.25 -10.95
CA ARG A 59 -26.85 -9.30 -11.97
C ARG A 59 -27.22 -10.73 -12.34
N ASP A 60 -26.23 -11.60 -12.49
CA ASP A 60 -26.45 -12.99 -12.90
C ASP A 60 -27.12 -13.80 -11.77
N GLU A 61 -26.95 -13.37 -10.52
CA GLU A 61 -27.61 -13.91 -9.34
C GLU A 61 -29.09 -13.53 -9.27
N LEU A 62 -29.50 -12.44 -9.95
CA LEU A 62 -30.89 -11.97 -9.94
C LEU A 62 -31.85 -12.87 -10.75
N ASP A 63 -31.37 -13.83 -11.52
CA ASP A 63 -32.21 -14.81 -12.22
C ASP A 63 -32.63 -15.93 -11.25
N LEU A 64 -33.67 -15.72 -10.44
CA LEU A 64 -34.12 -16.69 -9.45
C LEU A 64 -34.69 -17.95 -10.08
N ASP A 65 -35.40 -17.86 -11.20
CA ASP A 65 -36.04 -19.03 -11.83
C ASP A 65 -35.14 -19.79 -12.82
N GLY A 66 -33.99 -19.20 -13.17
CA GLY A 66 -32.95 -19.82 -13.97
C GLY A 66 -33.32 -19.99 -15.43
N ASN A 67 -34.12 -19.08 -15.99
CA ASN A 67 -34.50 -19.09 -17.40
C ASN A 67 -33.53 -18.28 -18.29
N GLY A 68 -32.52 -17.63 -17.71
CA GLY A 68 -31.56 -16.76 -18.40
C GLY A 68 -32.08 -15.34 -18.70
N ASN A 69 -33.25 -14.96 -18.20
CA ASN A 69 -33.83 -13.62 -18.31
C ASN A 69 -34.15 -13.09 -16.91
N ILE A 70 -33.61 -11.93 -16.57
CA ILE A 70 -33.87 -11.30 -15.28
C ILE A 70 -35.07 -10.36 -15.43
N ASP A 71 -36.24 -10.82 -14.99
CA ASP A 71 -37.51 -10.12 -15.19
C ASP A 71 -38.23 -9.84 -13.85
N VAL A 72 -38.87 -8.68 -13.73
CA VAL A 72 -39.57 -8.31 -12.50
C VAL A 72 -40.72 -9.26 -12.14
N LEU A 73 -41.37 -9.87 -13.14
CA LEU A 73 -42.56 -10.71 -12.95
C LEU A 73 -42.24 -12.14 -12.54
N THR A 74 -41.01 -12.60 -12.79
CA THR A 74 -40.53 -13.92 -12.42
C THR A 74 -39.61 -13.78 -11.22
N ASP A 75 -38.52 -13.04 -11.37
CA ASP A 75 -37.46 -12.98 -10.39
C ASP A 75 -37.77 -12.01 -9.25
N GLY A 76 -38.15 -10.78 -9.60
CA GLY A 76 -38.52 -9.77 -8.63
C GLY A 76 -39.70 -10.19 -7.74
N ILE A 77 -40.71 -10.84 -8.32
CA ILE A 77 -41.86 -11.37 -7.57
C ILE A 77 -41.45 -12.56 -6.69
N LEU A 78 -40.62 -13.49 -7.20
CA LEU A 78 -40.13 -14.62 -6.40
C LEU A 78 -39.35 -14.13 -5.17
N TYR A 79 -38.44 -13.16 -5.36
CA TYR A 79 -37.65 -12.59 -4.26
C TYR A 79 -38.54 -11.85 -3.26
N LEU A 80 -39.45 -11.00 -3.73
CA LEU A 80 -40.38 -10.29 -2.85
C LEU A 80 -41.27 -11.24 -2.04
N ARG A 81 -41.78 -12.31 -2.66
CA ARG A 81 -42.58 -13.33 -1.97
C ARG A 81 -41.77 -14.09 -0.93
N TYR A 82 -40.53 -14.43 -1.26
CA TYR A 82 -39.61 -15.04 -0.31
C TYR A 82 -39.41 -14.15 0.93
N LEU A 83 -39.11 -12.86 0.75
CA LEU A 83 -38.94 -11.90 1.84
C LEU A 83 -40.22 -11.71 2.68
N LEU A 84 -41.39 -11.83 2.04
CA LEU A 84 -42.69 -11.79 2.73
C LEU A 84 -43.05 -13.12 3.43
N GLY A 85 -42.19 -14.14 3.38
CA GLY A 85 -42.37 -15.42 4.05
C GLY A 85 -43.32 -16.39 3.34
N PHE A 86 -43.57 -16.20 2.05
CA PHE A 86 -44.37 -17.15 1.26
C PHE A 86 -43.59 -18.45 1.05
N THR A 87 -44.28 -19.57 1.11
CA THR A 87 -43.67 -20.91 0.99
C THR A 87 -44.50 -21.81 0.09
N GLY A 88 -43.92 -22.94 -0.35
CA GLY A 88 -44.62 -23.91 -1.20
C GLY A 88 -45.14 -23.30 -2.50
N GLU A 89 -46.31 -23.73 -2.95
CA GLU A 89 -46.91 -23.17 -4.18
C GLU A 89 -47.15 -21.67 -4.11
N ASP A 90 -47.38 -21.09 -2.93
CA ASP A 90 -47.66 -19.66 -2.82
C ASP A 90 -46.41 -18.81 -3.14
N LEU A 91 -45.21 -19.37 -2.98
CA LEU A 91 -43.97 -18.75 -3.44
C LEU A 91 -43.93 -18.69 -4.99
N THR A 92 -44.18 -19.82 -5.66
CA THR A 92 -43.93 -19.95 -7.11
C THR A 92 -45.13 -19.70 -8.02
N ARG A 93 -46.36 -19.72 -7.51
CA ARG A 93 -47.58 -19.68 -8.33
C ARG A 93 -47.63 -18.43 -9.21
N GLY A 94 -47.52 -18.63 -10.53
CA GLY A 94 -47.58 -17.58 -11.53
C GLY A 94 -46.37 -16.65 -11.57
N ALA A 95 -45.28 -17.00 -10.90
CA ALA A 95 -44.04 -16.22 -10.82
C ALA A 95 -42.82 -17.01 -11.32
N VAL A 96 -43.04 -18.11 -12.04
CA VAL A 96 -41.97 -18.94 -12.64
C VAL A 96 -42.20 -19.00 -14.14
N ALA A 97 -41.18 -18.70 -14.93
CA ALA A 97 -41.21 -18.75 -16.37
C ALA A 97 -41.45 -20.17 -16.89
N ARG A 98 -41.92 -20.27 -18.13
CA ARG A 98 -42.23 -21.56 -18.75
C ARG A 98 -40.97 -22.39 -19.04
N ASP A 99 -39.89 -21.70 -19.34
CA ASP A 99 -38.55 -22.21 -19.64
C ASP A 99 -37.61 -22.21 -18.42
N ALA A 100 -38.10 -21.80 -17.24
CA ALA A 100 -37.36 -21.86 -15.97
C ALA A 100 -36.75 -23.24 -15.70
N THR A 101 -35.53 -23.24 -15.17
CA THR A 101 -34.80 -24.44 -14.73
C THR A 101 -35.05 -24.74 -13.25
N ARG A 102 -35.31 -23.71 -12.43
CA ARG A 102 -35.76 -23.79 -11.03
C ARG A 102 -37.26 -23.56 -10.97
N ARG A 103 -38.03 -24.63 -10.76
CA ARG A 103 -39.49 -24.65 -10.98
C ARG A 103 -40.35 -24.72 -9.72
N ASN A 104 -39.76 -25.06 -8.59
CA ASN A 104 -40.48 -25.25 -7.34
C ASN A 104 -39.85 -24.44 -6.20
N ALA A 105 -40.61 -24.26 -5.12
CA ALA A 105 -40.19 -23.45 -4.00
C ALA A 105 -38.91 -23.96 -3.34
N GLU A 106 -38.70 -25.28 -3.31
CA GLU A 106 -37.50 -25.89 -2.72
C GLU A 106 -36.24 -25.49 -3.51
N GLN A 107 -36.29 -25.51 -4.84
CA GLN A 107 -35.19 -25.10 -5.72
C GLN A 107 -34.90 -23.61 -5.61
N ILE A 108 -35.95 -22.78 -5.58
CA ILE A 108 -35.81 -21.31 -5.42
C ILE A 108 -35.21 -20.98 -4.06
N VAL A 109 -35.73 -21.58 -2.98
CA VAL A 109 -35.20 -21.36 -1.63
C VAL A 109 -33.79 -21.91 -1.51
N ALA A 110 -33.47 -23.06 -2.10
CA ALA A 110 -32.11 -23.59 -2.12
C ALA A 110 -31.14 -22.62 -2.80
N TYR A 111 -31.51 -22.07 -3.96
CA TYR A 111 -30.72 -21.08 -4.68
C TYR A 111 -30.50 -19.80 -3.86
N LEU A 112 -31.56 -19.27 -3.25
CA LEU A 112 -31.47 -18.11 -2.37
C LEU A 112 -30.59 -18.41 -1.14
N LEU A 113 -30.72 -19.60 -0.54
CA LEU A 113 -29.91 -19.99 0.61
C LEU A 113 -28.44 -20.25 0.27
N GLU A 114 -28.16 -20.77 -0.93
CA GLU A 114 -26.82 -20.96 -1.47
C GLU A 114 -26.17 -19.60 -1.75
N ALA A 115 -26.89 -18.68 -2.38
CA ALA A 115 -26.44 -17.31 -2.60
C ALA A 115 -26.36 -16.48 -1.30
N THR A 116 -27.11 -16.80 -0.24
CA THR A 116 -26.88 -16.21 1.10
C THR A 116 -25.70 -16.84 1.86
N GLN A 117 -25.18 -17.98 1.38
CA GLN A 117 -23.99 -18.65 1.92
C GLN A 117 -22.70 -18.30 1.17
N GLN A 118 -22.78 -17.50 0.11
CA GLN A 118 -21.61 -16.79 -0.40
C GLN A 118 -21.21 -15.79 0.67
N THR A 119 -20.25 -16.19 1.50
CA THR A 119 -19.55 -15.29 2.40
C THR A 119 -18.91 -14.24 1.51
N ASP A 120 -19.35 -12.98 1.59
CA ASP A 120 -18.62 -11.87 0.98
C ASP A 120 -17.19 -11.97 1.51
N ILE A 121 -16.24 -12.39 0.66
CA ILE A 121 -14.85 -12.55 1.06
C ILE A 121 -14.29 -11.14 1.23
N SER A 122 -13.89 -10.78 2.45
CA SER A 122 -13.21 -9.50 2.69
C SER A 122 -11.73 -9.60 2.31
N ILE A 123 -11.09 -8.46 2.08
CA ILE A 123 -9.64 -8.43 1.87
C ILE A 123 -8.92 -8.98 3.10
N GLY A 124 -9.41 -8.67 4.30
CA GLY A 124 -8.90 -9.27 5.53
C GLY A 124 -8.98 -10.80 5.57
N ASP A 125 -10.00 -11.42 4.99
CA ASP A 125 -10.07 -12.88 4.93
C ASP A 125 -9.06 -13.45 3.93
N ILE A 126 -8.84 -12.75 2.81
CA ILE A 126 -7.82 -13.09 1.82
C ILE A 126 -6.43 -13.01 2.43
N GLN A 127 -6.13 -11.94 3.17
CA GLN A 127 -4.84 -11.78 3.84
C GLN A 127 -4.64 -12.87 4.91
N GLY A 128 -5.61 -13.02 5.81
CA GLY A 128 -5.46 -13.90 6.97
C GLY A 128 -4.41 -13.41 7.96
N SER A 129 -4.21 -14.15 9.07
CA SER A 129 -3.32 -13.73 10.17
C SER A 129 -1.92 -14.35 10.10
N GLY A 130 -1.54 -14.92 8.96
CA GLY A 130 -0.28 -15.65 8.78
C GLY A 130 0.53 -15.06 7.64
N ALA A 131 1.80 -15.48 7.52
CA ALA A 131 2.71 -15.01 6.48
C ALA A 131 2.36 -15.48 5.05
N THR A 132 1.23 -16.17 4.87
CA THR A 132 0.72 -16.58 3.56
C THR A 132 -0.80 -16.61 3.61
N SER A 133 -1.44 -16.18 2.53
CA SER A 133 -2.88 -16.17 2.38
C SER A 133 -3.51 -17.57 2.52
N PRO A 134 -4.63 -17.73 3.26
CA PRO A 134 -5.43 -18.96 3.23
C PRO A 134 -6.15 -19.19 1.90
N PHE A 135 -6.16 -18.21 0.99
CA PHE A 135 -6.74 -18.28 -0.35
C PHE A 135 -5.68 -18.44 -1.45
N ALA A 136 -4.40 -18.61 -1.13
CA ALA A 136 -3.35 -18.74 -2.13
C ALA A 136 -3.64 -19.84 -3.17
N GLY A 137 -3.72 -19.45 -4.44
CA GLY A 137 -4.06 -20.31 -5.58
C GLY A 137 -5.55 -20.41 -5.89
N GLU A 138 -6.43 -19.88 -5.05
CA GLU A 138 -7.88 -19.86 -5.25
C GLU A 138 -8.32 -18.63 -6.06
N VAL A 139 -9.46 -18.77 -6.74
CA VAL A 139 -10.13 -17.65 -7.41
C VAL A 139 -11.12 -17.03 -6.43
N VAL A 140 -10.97 -15.73 -6.21
CA VAL A 140 -11.93 -14.90 -5.47
C VAL A 140 -12.79 -14.11 -6.46
N THR A 141 -14.03 -13.84 -6.07
CA THR A 141 -15.02 -13.18 -6.93
C THR A 141 -15.67 -12.04 -6.17
N ASP A 142 -15.78 -10.91 -6.86
CA ASP A 142 -16.43 -9.68 -6.39
C ASP A 142 -15.98 -9.22 -4.99
N VAL A 143 -14.66 -9.22 -4.76
CA VAL A 143 -14.06 -8.72 -3.52
C VAL A 143 -14.21 -7.19 -3.50
N PRO A 144 -14.95 -6.62 -2.53
CA PRO A 144 -15.15 -5.18 -2.46
C PRO A 144 -13.96 -4.45 -1.85
N GLY A 145 -13.73 -3.21 -2.28
CA GLY A 145 -12.78 -2.31 -1.61
C GLY A 145 -12.75 -0.91 -2.21
N ILE A 146 -12.01 -0.02 -1.55
CA ILE A 146 -11.69 1.33 -2.03
C ILE A 146 -10.26 1.33 -2.57
N VAL A 147 -10.08 1.86 -3.78
CA VAL A 147 -8.76 2.08 -4.38
C VAL A 147 -8.04 3.20 -3.61
N THR A 148 -6.88 2.89 -3.02
CA THR A 148 -6.09 3.84 -2.20
C THR A 148 -4.91 4.43 -2.94
N ALA A 149 -4.37 3.72 -3.94
CA ALA A 149 -3.24 4.14 -4.76
C ALA A 149 -3.23 3.38 -6.09
N VAL A 150 -2.76 3.99 -7.17
CA VAL A 150 -2.66 3.37 -8.51
C VAL A 150 -1.25 3.54 -9.03
N VAL A 151 -0.65 2.47 -9.54
CA VAL A 151 0.72 2.42 -10.07
C VAL A 151 0.73 1.84 -11.49
N ASP A 152 1.89 1.80 -12.13
CA ASP A 152 2.07 1.40 -13.53
C ASP A 152 1.64 -0.04 -13.87
N ASN A 153 1.50 -0.92 -12.88
CA ASN A 153 1.20 -2.34 -13.07
C ASN A 153 0.03 -2.87 -12.22
N GLY A 154 -0.69 -1.98 -11.53
CA GLY A 154 -1.74 -2.37 -10.60
C GLY A 154 -2.22 -1.23 -9.70
N PHE A 155 -2.87 -1.60 -8.61
CA PHE A 155 -3.40 -0.65 -7.63
C PHE A 155 -3.54 -1.29 -6.26
N TYR A 156 -3.56 -0.45 -5.23
CA TYR A 156 -3.81 -0.84 -3.85
C TYR A 156 -5.30 -0.72 -3.57
N LEU A 157 -5.87 -1.78 -2.99
CA LEU A 157 -7.28 -1.89 -2.65
C LEU A 157 -7.40 -2.16 -1.15
N GLN A 158 -8.33 -1.50 -0.47
CA GLN A 158 -8.51 -1.67 0.97
C GLN A 158 -9.99 -1.75 1.37
N ASP A 159 -10.29 -2.58 2.36
CA ASP A 159 -11.63 -2.66 2.95
C ASP A 159 -12.01 -1.27 3.51
N PRO A 160 -13.25 -0.76 3.30
CA PRO A 160 -13.67 0.52 3.84
C PRO A 160 -13.64 0.59 5.38
N ALA A 161 -13.80 -0.56 6.05
CA ALA A 161 -13.69 -0.68 7.49
C ALA A 161 -12.37 -1.40 7.84
N ILE A 162 -11.53 -0.74 8.63
CA ILE A 162 -10.31 -1.37 9.15
C ILE A 162 -10.70 -2.53 10.08
N GLY A 163 -10.09 -3.69 9.87
CA GLY A 163 -10.26 -4.86 10.73
C GLY A 163 -9.79 -4.64 12.17
N ASN A 164 -9.70 -5.73 12.94
CA ASN A 164 -9.26 -5.70 14.34
C ASN A 164 -7.73 -5.52 14.51
N GLY A 165 -6.98 -5.31 13.43
CA GLY A 165 -5.52 -5.12 13.41
C GLY A 165 -4.69 -6.41 13.52
N ASP A 166 -5.31 -7.59 13.50
CA ASP A 166 -4.60 -8.88 13.49
C ASP A 166 -4.17 -9.36 12.11
N ARG A 167 -4.68 -8.71 11.07
CA ARG A 167 -4.42 -8.94 9.66
C ARG A 167 -4.61 -7.67 8.87
N SER A 168 -3.95 -7.60 7.73
CA SER A 168 -4.13 -6.49 6.82
C SER A 168 -5.57 -6.45 6.28
N SER A 169 -6.10 -5.24 6.09
CA SER A 169 -7.34 -5.01 5.34
C SER A 169 -7.07 -4.42 3.95
N GLY A 170 -5.79 -4.32 3.56
CA GLY A 170 -5.31 -3.87 2.26
C GLY A 170 -4.73 -5.02 1.45
N ILE A 171 -4.72 -4.88 0.14
CA ILE A 171 -4.12 -5.83 -0.79
C ILE A 171 -3.69 -5.13 -2.06
N PHE A 172 -2.63 -5.63 -2.69
CA PHE A 172 -2.26 -5.20 -4.02
C PHE A 172 -3.01 -6.01 -5.09
N VAL A 173 -3.54 -5.33 -6.09
CA VAL A 173 -4.19 -5.94 -7.25
C VAL A 173 -3.27 -5.76 -8.46
N PHE A 174 -2.63 -6.85 -8.88
CA PHE A 174 -1.70 -6.86 -10.01
C PHE A 174 -2.44 -7.09 -11.32
N THR A 175 -2.42 -6.09 -12.19
CA THR A 175 -3.06 -6.12 -13.52
C THR A 175 -2.04 -6.27 -14.65
N GLY A 176 -0.74 -6.10 -14.38
CA GLY A 176 0.34 -6.22 -15.35
C GLY A 176 0.61 -4.95 -16.17
N ASP A 177 -0.39 -4.08 -16.26
CA ASP A 177 -0.35 -2.73 -16.83
C ASP A 177 -1.22 -1.80 -15.96
N ALA A 178 -1.11 -0.48 -16.14
CA ALA A 178 -1.87 0.51 -15.41
C ALA A 178 -3.39 0.34 -15.67
N PRO A 179 -4.20 0.08 -14.64
CA PRO A 179 -5.64 -0.11 -14.80
C PRO A 179 -6.39 1.22 -14.94
N ASP A 180 -7.59 1.17 -15.55
CA ASP A 180 -8.48 2.33 -15.71
C ASP A 180 -9.35 2.54 -14.46
N VAL A 181 -8.70 2.68 -13.30
CA VAL A 181 -9.30 3.06 -12.02
C VAL A 181 -8.54 4.25 -11.45
N ILE A 182 -9.18 5.00 -10.55
CA ILE A 182 -8.55 6.11 -9.83
C ILE A 182 -8.64 5.89 -8.32
N ALA A 183 -7.77 6.55 -7.56
CA ALA A 183 -7.91 6.61 -6.11
C ALA A 183 -9.32 7.11 -5.74
N ALA A 184 -9.88 6.57 -4.65
CA ALA A 184 -11.26 6.79 -4.20
C ALA A 184 -12.37 6.12 -5.05
N ASP A 185 -12.04 5.31 -6.05
CA ASP A 185 -13.02 4.39 -6.64
C ASP A 185 -13.38 3.28 -5.65
N GLU A 186 -14.68 3.01 -5.51
CA GLU A 186 -15.20 1.80 -4.89
C GLU A 186 -15.39 0.74 -5.99
N VAL A 187 -14.72 -0.40 -5.84
CA VAL A 187 -14.66 -1.43 -6.88
C VAL A 187 -15.01 -2.81 -6.31
N LEU A 188 -15.39 -3.71 -7.21
CA LEU A 188 -15.38 -5.15 -6.99
C LEU A 188 -14.28 -5.75 -7.87
N VAL A 189 -13.45 -6.59 -7.26
CA VAL A 189 -12.32 -7.24 -7.93
C VAL A 189 -12.50 -8.75 -7.89
N SER A 190 -12.37 -9.40 -9.05
CA SER A 190 -12.24 -10.86 -9.13
C SER A 190 -10.88 -11.22 -9.73
N GLY A 191 -10.30 -12.33 -9.29
CA GLY A 191 -9.00 -12.79 -9.77
C GLY A 191 -8.48 -13.95 -8.96
N THR A 192 -7.24 -14.37 -9.23
CA THR A 192 -6.55 -15.42 -8.48
C THR A 192 -5.69 -14.82 -7.39
N VAL A 193 -5.82 -15.31 -6.16
CA VAL A 193 -4.95 -14.91 -5.05
C VAL A 193 -3.61 -15.62 -5.18
N SER A 194 -2.50 -14.90 -4.98
CA SER A 194 -1.15 -15.46 -5.08
C SER A 194 -0.18 -14.80 -4.10
N GLU A 195 0.84 -15.58 -3.72
CA GLU A 195 2.03 -15.11 -3.00
C GLU A 195 3.08 -14.63 -4.01
N PHE A 196 3.32 -13.32 -4.06
CA PHE A 196 4.32 -12.74 -4.95
C PHE A 196 5.63 -12.48 -4.22
N ILE A 197 6.74 -12.98 -4.76
CA ILE A 197 8.08 -12.72 -4.21
C ILE A 197 8.82 -11.80 -5.18
N PRO A 198 9.10 -10.53 -4.82
CA PRO A 198 9.84 -9.63 -5.68
C PRO A 198 11.20 -10.21 -6.10
N GLY A 199 11.50 -10.19 -7.40
CA GLY A 199 12.73 -10.79 -7.96
C GLY A 199 12.76 -12.33 -7.94
N GLY A 200 11.69 -12.98 -7.46
CA GLY A 200 11.49 -14.42 -7.51
C GLY A 200 12.00 -15.19 -6.28
N PRO A 201 11.69 -16.50 -6.17
CA PRO A 201 11.89 -17.29 -4.95
C PRO A 201 13.33 -17.46 -4.47
N SER A 202 14.33 -17.11 -5.30
CA SER A 202 15.76 -17.23 -4.95
C SER A 202 16.35 -15.99 -4.27
N THR A 203 15.56 -14.94 -4.05
CA THR A 203 16.04 -13.63 -3.55
C THR A 203 16.04 -13.50 -2.02
N ASN A 204 15.50 -14.48 -1.29
CA ASN A 204 15.22 -14.40 0.15
C ASN A 204 14.29 -13.23 0.56
N ASN A 205 13.60 -12.62 -0.40
CA ASN A 205 12.52 -11.68 -0.13
C ASN A 205 11.33 -12.39 0.51
N LEU A 206 10.56 -11.64 1.31
CA LEU A 206 9.25 -12.07 1.77
C LEU A 206 8.29 -12.14 0.57
N SER A 207 7.28 -13.00 0.67
CA SER A 207 6.13 -12.93 -0.23
C SER A 207 5.18 -11.84 0.23
N THR A 208 4.42 -11.29 -0.71
CA THR A 208 3.25 -10.47 -0.43
C THR A 208 2.01 -11.09 -1.03
N THR A 209 0.87 -10.93 -0.37
CA THR A 209 -0.42 -11.39 -0.90
C THR A 209 -0.93 -10.41 -1.96
N GLN A 210 -1.34 -10.93 -3.11
CA GLN A 210 -1.96 -10.12 -4.16
C GLN A 210 -3.10 -10.85 -4.86
N ILE A 211 -4.02 -10.09 -5.45
CA ILE A 211 -4.98 -10.60 -6.44
C ILE A 211 -4.40 -10.32 -7.84
N GLY A 212 -4.32 -11.35 -8.69
CA GLY A 212 -3.79 -11.25 -10.05
C GLY A 212 -4.37 -12.29 -11.00
N GLY A 213 -3.63 -12.64 -12.04
CA GLY A 213 -4.08 -13.58 -13.07
C GLY A 213 -5.05 -12.92 -14.06
N GLU A 214 -6.19 -13.55 -14.33
CA GLU A 214 -7.28 -12.91 -15.08
C GLU A 214 -8.10 -12.04 -14.13
N VAL A 215 -7.70 -10.77 -14.00
CA VAL A 215 -8.38 -9.80 -13.12
C VAL A 215 -9.56 -9.17 -13.84
N THR A 216 -10.72 -9.13 -13.18
CA THR A 216 -11.86 -8.30 -13.59
C THR A 216 -12.14 -7.25 -12.52
N ILE A 217 -12.48 -6.04 -12.97
CA ILE A 217 -12.73 -4.89 -12.10
C ILE A 217 -14.06 -4.28 -12.50
N ALA A 218 -14.96 -4.12 -11.53
CA ALA A 218 -16.22 -3.39 -11.70
C ALA A 218 -16.20 -2.16 -10.80
N VAL A 219 -16.12 -0.97 -11.38
CA VAL A 219 -16.24 0.30 -10.65
C VAL A 219 -17.71 0.52 -10.29
N LEU A 220 -17.99 0.62 -8.98
CA LEU A 220 -19.31 0.84 -8.42
C LEU A 220 -19.62 2.33 -8.25
N SER A 221 -18.63 3.08 -7.75
CA SER A 221 -18.72 4.52 -7.53
C SER A 221 -17.33 5.15 -7.48
N SER A 222 -17.25 6.47 -7.62
CA SER A 222 -16.02 7.26 -7.59
C SER A 222 -16.11 8.39 -6.55
N ASP A 223 -14.98 9.04 -6.26
CA ASP A 223 -14.88 10.15 -5.30
C ASP A 223 -15.36 9.78 -3.88
N ASN A 224 -15.15 8.53 -3.46
CA ASN A 224 -15.47 8.09 -2.11
C ASN A 224 -14.45 8.63 -1.08
N PRO A 225 -14.82 8.75 0.20
CA PRO A 225 -13.83 8.90 1.24
C PRO A 225 -12.85 7.72 1.23
N LEU A 226 -11.55 8.02 1.28
CA LEU A 226 -10.53 6.99 1.50
C LEU A 226 -10.72 6.37 2.90
N PRO A 227 -10.35 5.09 3.09
CA PRO A 227 -10.24 4.50 4.42
C PRO A 227 -9.37 5.36 5.33
N GLU A 228 -9.72 5.43 6.62
CA GLU A 228 -8.89 6.13 7.60
C GLU A 228 -7.50 5.49 7.65
N PRO A 229 -6.40 6.25 7.47
CA PRO A 229 -5.07 5.67 7.53
C PRO A 229 -4.75 5.12 8.93
N VAL A 230 -4.06 3.97 9.00
CA VAL A 230 -3.52 3.50 10.27
C VAL A 230 -2.33 4.37 10.68
N VAL A 231 -2.43 5.03 11.83
CA VAL A 231 -1.35 5.85 12.37
C VAL A 231 -0.22 4.95 12.88
N ILE A 232 1.01 5.19 12.41
CA ILE A 232 2.26 4.58 12.87
C ILE A 232 2.97 5.62 13.74
N GLY A 233 3.13 5.28 15.03
CA GLY A 233 3.67 6.18 16.05
C GLY A 233 3.02 5.96 17.41
N ALA A 234 3.36 6.81 18.38
CA ALA A 234 3.02 6.68 19.80
C ALA A 234 1.50 6.72 20.07
N GLU A 235 0.74 7.46 19.28
CA GLU A 235 -0.73 7.58 19.37
C GLU A 235 -1.47 6.53 18.54
N GLY A 236 -0.73 5.69 17.80
CA GLY A 236 -1.29 4.65 16.93
C GLY A 236 -0.62 3.29 17.17
N ARG A 237 -0.16 2.67 16.09
CA ARG A 237 0.62 1.44 16.14
C ARG A 237 2.09 1.77 16.40
N VAL A 238 2.57 1.36 17.57
CA VAL A 238 3.97 1.50 17.98
C VAL A 238 4.81 0.42 17.30
N LEU A 239 5.91 0.82 16.67
CA LEU A 239 6.82 -0.12 16.02
C LEU A 239 7.61 -0.94 17.06
N PRO A 240 7.89 -2.23 16.79
CA PRO A 240 8.91 -2.98 17.52
C PRO A 240 10.28 -2.32 17.37
N THR A 241 11.13 -2.40 18.40
CA THR A 241 12.43 -1.69 18.43
C THR A 241 13.63 -2.61 18.68
N GLN A 242 13.48 -3.94 18.59
CA GLN A 242 14.59 -4.86 18.90
C GLN A 242 14.58 -6.09 18.00
N ILE A 243 13.44 -6.79 17.95
CA ILE A 243 13.31 -8.07 17.25
C ILE A 243 12.74 -7.85 15.85
N ILE A 244 13.54 -8.15 14.81
CA ILE A 244 13.06 -8.13 13.42
C ILE A 244 12.02 -9.23 13.19
N ALA A 245 12.29 -10.45 13.64
CA ALA A 245 11.40 -11.61 13.46
C ALA A 245 11.20 -12.34 14.80
N PRO A 246 9.97 -12.58 15.26
CA PRO A 246 8.72 -12.39 14.51
C PRO A 246 8.21 -10.92 14.51
N ASP A 247 8.55 -10.14 15.53
CA ASP A 247 7.82 -8.92 15.87
C ASP A 247 7.78 -7.84 14.76
N GLY A 248 8.93 -7.48 14.17
CA GLY A 248 9.01 -6.46 13.11
C GLY A 248 8.33 -6.89 11.81
N ILE A 249 8.56 -8.12 11.35
CA ILE A 249 7.92 -8.66 10.15
C ILE A 249 6.40 -8.75 10.36
N ASP A 250 5.95 -9.38 11.44
CA ASP A 250 4.51 -9.53 11.74
C ASP A 250 3.80 -8.16 11.84
N PHE A 251 4.49 -7.13 12.36
CA PHE A 251 3.97 -5.77 12.37
C PHE A 251 3.66 -5.27 10.97
N TRP A 252 4.61 -5.37 10.03
CA TRP A 252 4.44 -4.85 8.68
C TRP A 252 3.53 -5.74 7.81
N GLU A 253 3.58 -7.06 7.98
CA GLU A 253 2.65 -8.02 7.35
C GLU A 253 1.19 -7.67 7.70
N SER A 254 0.92 -7.34 8.98
CA SER A 254 -0.42 -6.93 9.41
C SER A 254 -0.89 -5.57 8.85
N LEU A 255 -0.04 -4.86 8.10
CA LEU A 255 -0.32 -3.60 7.42
C LEU A 255 -0.14 -3.69 5.90
N GLU A 256 0.17 -4.86 5.34
CA GLU A 256 0.49 -5.05 3.93
C GLU A 256 -0.59 -4.43 3.02
N GLY A 257 -0.21 -3.54 2.10
CA GLY A 257 -1.15 -2.90 1.17
C GLY A 257 -2.09 -1.87 1.80
N MET A 258 -2.06 -1.66 3.12
CA MET A 258 -2.92 -0.68 3.79
C MET A 258 -2.38 0.74 3.63
N LEU A 259 -3.31 1.70 3.68
CA LEU A 259 -3.03 3.12 3.85
C LEU A 259 -2.63 3.38 5.31
N VAL A 260 -1.45 3.97 5.51
CA VAL A 260 -0.90 4.33 6.80
C VAL A 260 -0.54 5.80 6.86
N THR A 261 -0.34 6.35 8.06
CA THR A 261 0.31 7.64 8.26
C THR A 261 1.45 7.48 9.25
N VAL A 262 2.67 7.81 8.83
CA VAL A 262 3.82 7.93 9.73
C VAL A 262 3.75 9.29 10.39
N SER A 263 3.52 9.33 11.70
CA SER A 263 3.43 10.59 12.44
C SER A 263 4.79 11.27 12.52
N ASP A 264 4.83 12.58 12.29
CA ASP A 264 5.99 13.43 12.57
C ASP A 264 7.35 12.80 12.17
N ALA A 265 7.46 12.33 10.93
CA ALA A 265 8.62 11.61 10.45
C ALA A 265 9.90 12.47 10.52
N VAL A 266 11.02 11.87 10.92
CA VAL A 266 12.35 12.49 10.88
C VAL A 266 13.31 11.63 10.05
N ALA A 267 14.11 12.27 9.19
CA ALA A 267 15.09 11.59 8.37
C ALA A 267 16.26 11.05 9.20
N VAL A 268 16.59 9.78 9.02
CA VAL A 268 17.80 9.14 9.55
C VAL A 268 18.81 8.77 8.44
N SER A 269 18.48 9.11 7.20
CA SER A 269 19.37 9.08 6.03
C SER A 269 19.12 10.30 5.14
N PRO A 270 20.08 10.71 4.29
CA PRO A 270 19.75 11.58 3.19
C PRO A 270 18.84 10.88 2.17
N THR A 271 18.19 11.65 1.30
CA THR A 271 17.48 11.09 0.13
C THR A 271 18.45 10.32 -0.75
N THR A 272 18.16 9.04 -1.03
CA THR A 272 19.03 8.22 -1.88
C THR A 272 18.82 8.53 -3.35
N ARG A 273 19.75 8.10 -4.21
CA ARG A 273 19.60 8.15 -5.68
C ARG A 273 18.42 7.34 -6.23
N PHE A 274 17.80 6.51 -5.40
CA PHE A 274 16.62 5.71 -5.72
C PHE A 274 15.33 6.34 -5.19
N ASN A 275 15.40 7.62 -4.78
CA ASN A 275 14.30 8.38 -4.20
C ASN A 275 13.75 7.74 -2.92
N GLU A 276 14.63 7.19 -2.09
CA GLU A 276 14.30 6.58 -0.81
C GLU A 276 14.72 7.49 0.32
N ILE A 277 13.91 7.56 1.38
CA ILE A 277 14.27 8.24 2.63
C ILE A 277 14.03 7.26 3.77
N TYR A 278 15.05 6.99 4.57
CA TYR A 278 14.85 6.23 5.81
C TYR A 278 14.50 7.19 6.94
N THR A 279 13.43 6.88 7.67
CA THR A 279 12.87 7.74 8.70
C THR A 279 12.59 6.97 10.01
N LEU A 280 12.29 7.74 11.04
CA LEU A 280 11.64 7.28 12.28
C LEU A 280 10.34 8.07 12.47
N ALA A 281 9.33 7.44 13.08
CA ALA A 281 8.10 8.12 13.50
C ALA A 281 8.35 9.00 14.75
N ASP A 282 7.42 9.91 15.03
CA ASP A 282 7.36 10.77 16.22
C ASP A 282 8.67 11.54 16.50
N ASN A 283 9.34 12.00 15.45
CA ASN A 283 10.67 12.60 15.51
C ASN A 283 11.72 11.73 16.23
N GLY A 284 11.59 10.40 16.12
CA GLY A 284 12.46 9.42 16.78
C GLY A 284 12.11 9.12 18.24
N LEU A 285 10.99 9.64 18.75
CA LEU A 285 10.55 9.32 20.11
C LEU A 285 10.23 7.83 20.23
N GLY A 286 10.88 7.15 21.18
CA GLY A 286 10.66 5.72 21.42
C GLY A 286 11.54 4.78 20.59
N ALA A 287 12.26 5.29 19.59
CA ALA A 287 13.26 4.53 18.85
C ALA A 287 14.49 4.20 19.73
N THR A 288 15.12 3.06 19.46
CA THR A 288 16.41 2.68 20.04
C THR A 288 17.54 2.93 19.04
N GLY A 289 18.80 2.75 19.45
CA GLY A 289 19.95 2.94 18.56
C GLY A 289 20.22 4.38 18.06
N VAL A 290 19.37 5.37 18.34
CA VAL A 290 19.55 6.76 17.88
C VAL A 290 20.85 7.34 18.43
N ASN A 291 21.73 7.75 17.52
CA ASN A 291 23.06 8.26 17.85
C ASN A 291 23.08 9.80 17.92
N SER A 292 24.19 10.37 18.39
CA SER A 292 24.34 11.83 18.58
C SER A 292 24.31 12.64 17.29
N ARG A 293 24.31 12.00 16.12
CA ARG A 293 24.21 12.63 14.80
C ARG A 293 22.81 12.50 14.20
N GLY A 294 21.83 11.97 14.94
CA GLY A 294 20.44 11.82 14.49
C GLY A 294 20.17 10.56 13.67
N GLY A 295 21.21 9.80 13.28
CA GLY A 295 21.03 8.50 12.64
C GLY A 295 20.73 7.38 13.64
N ILE A 296 20.45 6.18 13.13
CA ILE A 296 20.21 4.98 13.96
C ILE A 296 21.33 3.95 13.80
N THR A 297 21.93 3.52 14.90
CA THR A 297 23.10 2.63 14.93
C THR A 297 22.67 1.19 15.19
N ILE A 298 23.01 0.29 14.27
CA ILE A 298 22.84 -1.16 14.45
C ILE A 298 23.64 -1.68 15.65
N ALA A 299 23.03 -2.58 16.41
CA ALA A 299 23.65 -3.32 17.50
C ALA A 299 23.45 -4.84 17.33
N SER A 300 24.14 -5.64 18.13
CA SER A 300 24.07 -7.11 18.03
C SER A 300 22.69 -7.71 18.31
N ASP A 301 21.88 -6.99 19.08
CA ASP A 301 20.55 -7.35 19.57
C ASP A 301 19.46 -6.37 19.10
N ASP A 302 19.83 -5.39 18.28
CA ASP A 302 18.94 -4.39 17.72
C ASP A 302 19.37 -4.06 16.29
N PHE A 303 18.58 -4.55 15.33
CA PHE A 303 18.79 -4.31 13.91
C PHE A 303 17.85 -3.21 13.37
N ASN A 304 17.27 -2.40 14.27
CA ASN A 304 16.44 -1.23 13.99
C ASN A 304 15.15 -1.55 13.20
N PRO A 305 14.29 -2.48 13.66
CA PRO A 305 13.00 -2.77 13.00
C PRO A 305 12.03 -1.58 12.96
N GLU A 306 12.25 -0.56 13.78
CA GLU A 306 11.49 0.70 13.81
C GLU A 306 11.84 1.67 12.68
N ARG A 307 12.89 1.37 11.89
CA ARG A 307 13.27 2.20 10.75
C ARG A 307 12.24 2.03 9.63
N ILE A 308 11.67 3.13 9.20
CA ILE A 308 10.65 3.16 8.14
C ILE A 308 11.32 3.60 6.84
N LYS A 309 11.11 2.87 5.76
CA LYS A 309 11.54 3.29 4.42
C LYS A 309 10.37 4.04 3.76
N ILE A 310 10.59 5.29 3.40
CA ILE A 310 9.71 6.05 2.52
C ILE A 310 10.25 5.88 1.10
N GLN A 311 9.43 5.33 0.20
CA GLN A 311 9.76 5.19 -1.22
C GLN A 311 8.97 6.22 -1.99
N LEU A 312 9.66 7.22 -2.54
CA LEU A 312 9.04 8.24 -3.36
C LEU A 312 8.92 7.69 -4.79
N ASP A 313 7.68 7.61 -5.25
CA ASP A 313 7.32 7.06 -6.54
C ASP A 313 6.67 8.16 -7.40
N GLY A 314 7.26 8.40 -8.57
CA GLY A 314 6.77 9.41 -9.51
C GLY A 314 5.42 9.05 -10.13
N ASP A 315 5.03 7.76 -10.10
CA ASP A 315 3.72 7.35 -10.60
C ASP A 315 2.60 7.72 -9.63
N LEU A 316 2.89 7.76 -8.32
CA LEU A 316 1.93 8.12 -7.28
C LEU A 316 1.82 9.63 -7.07
N LEU A 317 2.94 10.33 -7.17
CA LEU A 317 3.01 11.78 -6.97
C LEU A 317 3.82 12.46 -8.10
N PRO A 318 3.28 12.50 -9.33
CA PRO A 318 4.01 12.98 -10.52
C PRO A 318 4.37 14.46 -10.47
N ASP A 319 3.60 15.26 -9.73
CA ASP A 319 3.81 16.71 -9.58
C ASP A 319 4.60 17.07 -8.30
N PHE A 320 4.96 16.07 -7.47
CA PHE A 320 5.68 16.30 -6.22
C PHE A 320 7.18 16.42 -6.47
N ASP A 321 7.73 17.59 -6.12
CA ASP A 321 9.17 17.79 -6.12
C ASP A 321 9.81 16.97 -4.99
N ILE A 322 10.41 15.83 -5.37
CA ILE A 322 11.06 14.88 -4.45
C ILE A 322 12.08 15.63 -3.56
N PRO A 323 11.83 15.72 -2.23
CA PRO A 323 12.68 16.50 -1.35
C PRO A 323 14.06 15.84 -1.22
N GLN A 324 15.10 16.67 -1.28
CA GLN A 324 16.46 16.28 -0.94
C GLN A 324 16.68 16.62 0.53
N VAL A 325 16.58 15.60 1.39
CA VAL A 325 16.73 15.76 2.84
C VAL A 325 18.08 15.27 3.31
N ASN A 326 18.49 15.73 4.49
CA ASN A 326 19.62 15.24 5.26
C ASN A 326 19.17 14.62 6.59
N VAL A 327 20.08 13.92 7.26
CA VAL A 327 19.82 13.36 8.59
C VAL A 327 19.40 14.47 9.56
N GLY A 328 18.26 14.28 10.22
CA GLY A 328 17.68 15.22 11.18
C GLY A 328 16.63 16.17 10.61
N ASP A 329 16.46 16.23 9.29
CA ASP A 329 15.35 16.97 8.67
C ASP A 329 14.01 16.36 9.10
N ARG A 330 13.00 17.20 9.32
CA ARG A 330 11.65 16.81 9.72
C ARG A 330 10.74 16.82 8.49
N LEU A 331 9.92 15.80 8.35
CA LEU A 331 9.06 15.58 7.18
C LEU A 331 7.56 15.72 7.53
N GLY A 332 7.22 15.97 8.79
CA GLY A 332 5.84 15.98 9.28
C GLY A 332 5.16 14.63 9.10
N ASP A 333 3.84 14.64 8.98
CA ASP A 333 3.06 13.42 8.73
C ASP A 333 3.22 12.96 7.27
N ILE A 334 3.49 11.67 7.06
CA ILE A 334 3.57 11.07 5.73
C ILE A 334 2.50 9.99 5.59
N THR A 335 1.51 10.23 4.73
CA THR A 335 0.46 9.25 4.42
C THR A 335 0.78 8.50 3.13
N GLY A 336 0.65 7.17 3.15
CA GLY A 336 0.96 6.34 1.99
C GLY A 336 0.52 4.89 2.12
N ALA A 337 0.53 4.16 1.01
CA ALA A 337 0.24 2.73 0.98
C ALA A 337 1.48 1.91 1.38
N ILE A 338 1.29 0.79 2.09
CA ILE A 338 2.37 -0.14 2.41
C ILE A 338 2.65 -1.05 1.22
N GLY A 339 3.82 -0.92 0.62
CA GLY A 339 4.37 -1.86 -0.35
C GLY A 339 5.52 -2.67 0.22
N TYR A 340 6.06 -3.58 -0.61
CA TYR A 340 7.27 -4.33 -0.30
C TYR A 340 8.16 -4.44 -1.54
N GLY A 341 9.45 -4.16 -1.37
CA GLY A 341 10.41 -4.18 -2.47
C GLY A 341 11.85 -4.19 -1.98
N PHE A 342 12.74 -4.84 -2.74
CA PHE A 342 14.17 -4.91 -2.42
C PHE A 342 14.46 -5.32 -0.95
N GLY A 343 13.70 -6.27 -0.43
CA GLY A 343 13.88 -6.81 0.92
C GLY A 343 13.32 -5.96 2.06
N ASN A 344 12.56 -4.90 1.77
CA ASN A 344 12.05 -3.98 2.78
C ASN A 344 10.56 -3.69 2.54
N PHE A 345 9.79 -3.61 3.62
CA PHE A 345 8.53 -2.88 3.61
C PHE A 345 8.80 -1.39 3.39
N GLN A 346 7.90 -0.73 2.68
CA GLN A 346 8.04 0.67 2.31
C GLN A 346 6.69 1.37 2.35
N VAL A 347 6.68 2.60 2.86
CA VAL A 347 5.55 3.51 2.71
C VAL A 347 5.71 4.21 1.37
N LEU A 348 4.69 4.10 0.53
CA LEU A 348 4.58 4.73 -0.78
C LEU A 348 3.65 5.95 -0.63
N PRO A 349 4.18 7.18 -0.53
CA PRO A 349 3.35 8.35 -0.26
C PRO A 349 2.28 8.55 -1.31
N THR A 350 1.04 8.80 -0.86
CA THR A 350 -0.12 9.08 -1.73
C THR A 350 -0.59 10.54 -1.59
N ALA A 351 0.08 11.31 -0.73
CA ALA A 351 -0.11 12.73 -0.57
C ALA A 351 1.26 13.42 -0.44
N GLU A 352 1.35 14.65 -0.93
CA GLU A 352 2.52 15.51 -0.75
C GLU A 352 2.74 15.82 0.73
N PHE A 353 4.01 15.99 1.11
CA PHE A 353 4.40 16.40 2.45
C PHE A 353 5.48 17.48 2.38
N THR A 354 5.69 18.19 3.50
CA THR A 354 6.64 19.29 3.58
C THR A 354 7.86 18.88 4.39
N THR A 355 9.01 19.49 4.08
CA THR A 355 10.24 19.26 4.85
C THR A 355 10.70 20.52 5.57
N GLU A 356 11.23 20.34 6.78
CA GLU A 356 11.89 21.37 7.56
C GLU A 356 13.35 20.93 7.82
N PRO A 357 14.35 21.76 7.47
CA PRO A 357 15.75 21.42 7.73
C PRO A 357 16.03 21.21 9.21
N GLY A 358 16.84 20.18 9.51
CA GLY A 358 17.41 19.96 10.83
C GLY A 358 18.56 20.92 11.14
N ASP A 359 19.07 20.83 12.37
CA ASP A 359 20.21 21.65 12.84
C ASP A 359 21.58 20.96 12.66
N LEU A 360 21.62 19.85 11.92
CA LEU A 360 22.83 19.04 11.81
C LEU A 360 23.82 19.65 10.83
N GLU A 361 24.91 20.20 11.37
CA GLU A 361 26.00 20.76 10.57
C GLU A 361 27.17 19.75 10.42
N PRO A 362 27.94 19.83 9.32
CA PRO A 362 29.20 19.12 9.18
C PRO A 362 30.16 19.40 10.35
N GLU A 363 30.85 18.38 10.85
CA GLU A 363 31.79 18.55 11.96
C GLU A 363 33.10 19.20 11.50
N ILE A 364 33.66 20.05 12.36
CA ILE A 364 35.01 20.59 12.19
C ILE A 364 35.87 20.06 13.34
N THR A 365 37.02 19.49 13.01
CA THR A 365 37.93 18.95 14.03
C THR A 365 38.44 20.06 14.95
N PRO A 366 38.48 19.83 16.28
CA PRO A 366 39.13 20.76 17.19
C PRO A 366 40.67 20.65 17.14
N ILE A 367 41.21 19.67 16.39
CA ILE A 367 42.65 19.47 16.26
C ILE A 367 43.22 20.55 15.35
N ALA A 368 44.09 21.39 15.91
CA ALA A 368 44.81 22.41 15.16
C ALA A 368 46.23 21.93 14.81
N PRO A 369 46.76 22.27 13.62
CA PRO A 369 48.16 22.07 13.28
C PRO A 369 49.10 22.74 14.30
N SER A 370 50.24 22.11 14.58
CA SER A 370 51.30 22.68 15.42
C SER A 370 52.66 22.25 14.91
N VAL A 371 53.65 23.15 15.00
CA VAL A 371 55.02 22.92 14.50
C VAL A 371 55.77 21.77 15.18
N ASP A 372 55.29 21.34 16.34
CA ASP A 372 55.89 20.29 17.18
C ASP A 372 55.00 19.05 17.33
N LYS A 373 53.93 18.94 16.54
CA LYS A 373 53.01 17.80 16.53
C LYS A 373 52.78 17.32 15.10
N LEU A 374 52.40 16.05 14.96
CA LEU A 374 52.00 15.44 13.70
C LEU A 374 50.50 15.14 13.76
N THR A 375 49.73 15.65 12.80
CA THR A 375 48.30 15.34 12.65
C THR A 375 48.10 14.24 11.62
N ILE A 376 47.24 13.27 11.94
CA ILE A 376 46.97 12.12 11.07
C ILE A 376 45.45 11.94 11.02
N SER A 377 44.89 11.85 9.81
CA SER A 377 43.49 11.46 9.59
C SER A 377 43.40 10.12 8.87
N SER A 378 42.30 9.41 9.13
CA SER A 378 41.84 8.29 8.31
C SER A 378 40.50 8.69 7.74
N TYR A 379 40.33 8.62 6.42
CA TYR A 379 39.11 9.08 5.77
C TYR A 379 38.68 8.16 4.63
N ASN A 380 37.44 7.66 4.71
CA ASN A 380 36.85 6.85 3.65
C ASN A 380 36.11 7.77 2.66
N VAL A 381 36.48 7.68 1.39
CA VAL A 381 35.94 8.55 0.31
C VAL A 381 34.86 7.88 -0.54
N LEU A 382 34.34 6.72 -0.08
CA LEU A 382 33.17 6.01 -0.61
C LEU A 382 33.30 5.55 -2.07
N ASN A 383 34.32 4.77 -2.39
CA ASN A 383 34.60 4.30 -3.75
C ASN A 383 34.84 5.45 -4.73
N LEU A 384 35.65 6.44 -4.35
CA LEU A 384 36.00 7.56 -5.21
C LEU A 384 36.76 7.05 -6.45
N ASP A 385 36.33 7.45 -7.63
CA ASP A 385 36.92 7.04 -8.91
C ASP A 385 36.96 8.16 -9.97
N PRO A 386 37.74 8.04 -11.06
CA PRO A 386 37.90 9.12 -12.05
C PRO A 386 36.66 9.50 -12.84
N ASN A 387 35.60 8.69 -12.80
CA ASN A 387 34.33 8.94 -13.47
C ASN A 387 33.33 9.70 -12.58
N ASP A 388 33.65 9.88 -11.29
CA ASP A 388 32.87 10.73 -10.40
C ASP A 388 32.86 12.18 -10.90
N ASP A 389 31.81 12.93 -10.56
CA ASP A 389 31.72 14.33 -10.94
C ASP A 389 32.78 15.18 -10.24
N GLU A 390 33.20 16.28 -10.89
CA GLU A 390 34.23 17.17 -10.36
C GLU A 390 33.83 17.81 -9.02
N GLY A 391 32.53 18.01 -8.78
CA GLY A 391 32.01 18.55 -7.53
C GLY A 391 32.26 17.63 -6.33
N ARG A 392 32.23 16.30 -6.53
CA ARG A 392 32.56 15.33 -5.47
C ARG A 392 34.04 15.43 -5.05
N PHE A 393 34.96 15.58 -5.99
CA PHE A 393 36.38 15.78 -5.67
C PHE A 393 36.60 17.09 -4.92
N GLU A 394 35.92 18.17 -5.35
CA GLU A 394 35.96 19.47 -4.67
C GLU A 394 35.44 19.36 -3.22
N GLU A 395 34.30 18.71 -3.01
CA GLU A 395 33.70 18.55 -1.69
C GLU A 395 34.62 17.77 -0.72
N ILE A 396 35.21 16.66 -1.18
CA ILE A 396 36.19 15.91 -0.38
C ILE A 396 37.42 16.78 -0.06
N GLY A 397 37.87 17.58 -1.03
CA GLY A 397 38.96 18.54 -0.84
C GLY A 397 38.65 19.57 0.25
N LEU A 398 37.45 20.17 0.21
CA LEU A 398 36.98 21.10 1.23
C LEU A 398 36.87 20.44 2.60
N GLN A 399 36.35 19.22 2.68
CA GLN A 399 36.31 18.47 3.95
C GLN A 399 37.71 18.23 4.52
N ILE A 400 38.70 17.93 3.67
CA ILE A 400 40.09 17.75 4.11
C ILE A 400 40.70 19.06 4.61
N VAL A 401 40.49 20.16 3.89
CA VAL A 401 41.11 21.45 4.19
C VAL A 401 40.42 22.14 5.37
N ASP A 402 39.09 22.24 5.32
CA ASP A 402 38.30 23.04 6.25
C ASP A 402 37.81 22.21 7.43
N ASN A 403 37.21 21.04 7.18
CA ASN A 403 36.63 20.22 8.27
C ASN A 403 37.70 19.45 9.04
N LEU A 404 38.73 18.93 8.37
CA LEU A 404 39.85 18.20 9.00
C LEU A 404 41.05 19.10 9.34
N ASN A 405 40.96 20.42 9.10
CA ASN A 405 42.03 21.41 9.31
C ASN A 405 43.37 21.05 8.63
N GLY A 406 43.32 20.42 7.44
CA GLY A 406 44.51 20.13 6.64
C GLY A 406 45.57 19.29 7.39
N PRO A 407 45.30 18.01 7.68
CA PRO A 407 46.23 17.16 8.44
C PRO A 407 47.53 16.88 7.69
N ASP A 408 48.62 16.62 8.41
CA ASP A 408 49.96 16.34 7.83
C ASP A 408 49.99 15.02 7.05
N ILE A 409 49.21 14.03 7.51
CA ILE A 409 49.06 12.72 6.86
C ILE A 409 47.58 12.39 6.75
N ILE A 410 47.15 11.97 5.57
CA ILE A 410 45.81 11.47 5.30
C ILE A 410 45.95 10.02 4.83
N ALA A 411 45.30 9.10 5.53
CA ALA A 411 45.09 7.73 5.07
C ALA A 411 43.70 7.64 4.44
N LEU A 412 43.62 7.49 3.13
CA LEU A 412 42.35 7.32 2.42
C LEU A 412 41.93 5.85 2.34
N GLN A 413 40.62 5.59 2.43
CA GLN A 413 40.00 4.29 2.18
C GLN A 413 39.02 4.40 1.00
N GLU A 414 38.80 3.28 0.31
CA GLU A 414 37.90 3.19 -0.85
C GLU A 414 38.23 4.19 -1.96
N VAL A 415 39.52 4.31 -2.30
CA VAL A 415 39.95 4.92 -3.56
C VAL A 415 40.00 3.81 -4.60
N GLN A 416 39.25 3.94 -5.68
CA GLN A 416 39.24 2.98 -6.79
C GLN A 416 40.42 3.21 -7.74
N ASP A 417 40.69 2.22 -8.59
CA ASP A 417 41.66 2.30 -9.67
C ASP A 417 41.18 3.21 -10.82
N ASN A 418 41.99 3.29 -11.87
CA ASN A 418 41.85 4.24 -12.97
C ASN A 418 40.59 4.05 -13.81
N ASP A 419 39.92 2.89 -13.71
CA ASP A 419 38.68 2.58 -14.41
C ASP A 419 37.50 2.28 -13.46
N GLY A 420 37.67 2.57 -12.18
CA GLY A 420 36.59 2.66 -11.20
C GLY A 420 36.02 1.31 -10.84
N SER A 421 34.73 1.09 -11.11
CA SER A 421 34.07 -0.18 -10.80
C SER A 421 34.29 -1.28 -11.85
N ILE A 422 35.07 -1.04 -12.90
CA ILE A 422 35.28 -1.97 -14.00
C ILE A 422 36.38 -2.97 -13.61
N ASP A 423 36.06 -4.26 -13.60
CA ASP A 423 37.06 -5.33 -13.39
C ASP A 423 37.86 -5.60 -14.68
N SER A 424 38.75 -4.67 -15.06
CA SER A 424 39.64 -4.81 -16.22
C SER A 424 40.98 -5.50 -15.89
N GLY A 425 41.29 -5.62 -14.60
CA GLY A 425 42.58 -6.03 -14.09
C GLY A 425 43.62 -4.91 -14.02
N ASP A 426 43.27 -3.65 -14.32
CA ASP A 426 44.05 -2.50 -13.83
C ASP A 426 43.96 -2.45 -12.30
N VAL A 427 45.03 -1.99 -11.66
CA VAL A 427 45.13 -1.82 -10.20
C VAL A 427 45.82 -0.51 -9.84
N ASN A 428 46.09 0.35 -10.83
CA ASN A 428 46.69 1.66 -10.63
C ASN A 428 45.58 2.68 -10.34
N ALA A 429 45.82 3.59 -9.41
CA ALA A 429 44.87 4.66 -9.04
C ALA A 429 45.46 6.06 -9.29
N ASP A 430 46.49 6.18 -10.13
CA ASP A 430 47.20 7.44 -10.38
C ASP A 430 46.34 8.50 -11.07
N THR A 431 45.33 8.06 -11.82
CA THR A 431 44.29 8.94 -12.39
C THR A 431 43.36 9.44 -11.28
N THR A 432 42.89 8.55 -10.40
CA THR A 432 42.03 8.90 -9.26
C THR A 432 42.73 9.85 -8.27
N PHE A 433 44.03 9.63 -8.03
CA PHE A 433 44.86 10.50 -7.20
C PHE A 433 45.36 11.76 -7.91
N ASN A 434 45.01 11.98 -9.18
CA ASN A 434 45.61 13.04 -9.96
C ASN A 434 45.20 14.42 -9.40
N PRO A 435 46.16 15.23 -8.89
CA PRO A 435 45.86 16.54 -8.31
C PRO A 435 45.34 17.55 -9.34
N ASN A 436 45.42 17.25 -10.64
CA ASN A 436 44.81 18.07 -11.70
C ASN A 436 43.29 17.91 -11.81
N LEU A 437 42.70 16.87 -11.20
CA LEU A 437 41.26 16.74 -11.02
C LEU A 437 40.75 17.50 -9.78
N SER A 438 41.66 17.91 -8.88
CA SER A 438 41.36 18.64 -7.64
C SER A 438 41.81 20.12 -7.68
N THR A 439 42.12 20.67 -8.85
CA THR A 439 42.71 22.03 -8.99
C THR A 439 41.91 22.93 -9.91
N TYR A 440 40.67 23.24 -9.51
CA TYR A 440 40.13 24.59 -9.72
C TYR A 440 40.23 25.40 -8.41
N SER A 441 41.44 25.91 -8.19
CA SER A 441 41.73 27.18 -7.50
C SER A 441 41.14 27.40 -6.10
N LEU A 442 41.82 26.83 -5.10
CA LEU A 442 41.99 27.49 -3.79
C LEU A 442 42.91 28.72 -3.97
N THR A 443 42.30 29.88 -4.23
CA THR A 443 42.93 31.21 -4.06
C THR A 443 42.36 31.93 -2.85
#